data_AF-F9QEK7-F1
#
_entry.id   AF-F9QEK7-F1
#
_cell.length_a   1.000
_cell.length_b   1.000
_cell.length_c   1.000
_cell.angle_alpha   90.00
_cell.angle_beta   90.00
_cell.angle_gamma   90.00
#
_symmetry.space_group_name_H-M   'P 1'
#
loop_
_entity.id
_entity.type
_entity.pdbx_description
1 polymer ?
#
loop_
_entity_poly.entity_id
_entity_poly.type
_entity_poly.pdbx_seq_one_letter_code
_entity_poly.pdbx_strand_id
1 'polypeptide(L)'
;MTLKRLNELKIKKTSEIREKLSFIINLMLKTEFELFFENLNNSILNKDELKPQRNGSYKRKIQTRYGYLYYDYPRIRNYKFASKIFSKHKVKLPELEELLTIILEMNPINQPELEGALRDFFTTKFSNEFYKKITPIITRYLMK
;
A
#
# COMPACT_ATOMS: atom_id res chain seq x y z
N MET A 1 35.04 6.82 13.35
CA MET A 1 33.62 6.45 13.51
C MET A 1 33.58 5.08 14.19
N THR A 2 32.85 4.87 15.30
CA THR A 2 32.91 3.60 16.07
C THR A 2 31.91 2.56 15.53
N LEU A 3 32.21 1.27 15.72
CA LEU A 3 31.34 0.15 15.29
C LEU A 3 29.91 0.27 15.87
N LYS A 4 29.81 0.75 17.11
CA LYS A 4 28.54 1.03 17.79
C LYS A 4 27.71 2.10 17.04
N ARG A 5 28.35 3.21 16.63
CA ARG A 5 27.69 4.30 15.89
C ARG A 5 27.22 3.88 14.50
N LEU A 6 27.99 3.01 13.83
CA LEU A 6 27.60 2.41 12.55
C LEU A 6 26.36 1.51 12.70
N ASN A 7 26.31 0.68 13.74
CA ASN A 7 25.15 -0.16 14.03
C ASN A 7 23.90 0.65 14.37
N GLU A 8 24.04 1.71 15.18
CA GLU A 8 22.94 2.63 15.51
C GLU A 8 22.37 3.31 14.25
N LEU A 9 23.24 3.77 13.35
CA LEU A 9 22.82 4.36 12.06
C LEU A 9 22.10 3.35 11.18
N LYS A 10 22.59 2.11 11.12
CA LYS A 10 21.96 1.03 10.34
C LYS A 10 20.58 0.67 10.90
N ILE A 11 20.43 0.58 12.21
CA ILE A 11 19.14 0.31 12.87
C ILE A 11 18.16 1.45 12.59
N LYS A 12 18.59 2.70 12.75
CA LYS A 12 17.76 3.88 12.50
C LYS A 12 17.26 3.91 11.05
N LYS A 13 18.16 3.73 10.07
CA LYS A 13 17.81 3.69 8.65
C LYS A 13 16.82 2.56 8.33
N THR A 14 17.02 1.38 8.94
CA THR A 14 16.12 0.24 8.76
C THR A 14 14.73 0.52 9.32
N SER A 15 14.63 1.17 10.48
CA SER A 15 13.35 1.58 11.08
C SER A 15 12.61 2.58 10.18
N GLU A 16 13.32 3.58 9.69
CA GLU A 16 12.75 4.60 8.81
C GLU A 16 12.20 3.99 7.51
N ILE A 17 12.96 3.09 6.87
CA ILE A 17 12.49 2.34 5.71
C ILE A 17 11.21 1.58 6.06
N ARG A 18 11.18 0.83 7.17
CA ARG A 18 9.98 0.08 7.57
C ARG A 18 8.76 0.96 7.77
N GLU A 19 8.92 2.13 8.38
CA GLU A 19 7.84 3.08 8.59
C GLU A 19 7.29 3.58 7.25
N LYS A 20 8.18 3.99 6.33
CA LYS A 20 7.78 4.45 5.00
C LYS A 20 7.11 3.35 4.18
N LEU A 21 7.67 2.14 4.17
CA LEU A 21 7.07 0.98 3.51
C LEU A 21 5.68 0.66 4.08
N SER A 22 5.54 0.67 5.41
CA SER A 22 4.27 0.41 6.07
C SER A 22 3.24 1.49 5.73
N PHE A 23 3.65 2.77 5.69
CA PHE A 23 2.77 3.85 5.29
C PHE A 23 2.24 3.66 3.87
N ILE A 24 3.13 3.40 2.90
CA ILE A 24 2.75 3.23 1.49
C ILE A 24 1.78 2.06 1.32
N ILE A 25 2.08 0.90 1.93
CA ILE A 25 1.22 -0.29 1.85
C ILE A 25 -0.17 -0.01 2.43
N ASN A 26 -0.24 0.61 3.60
CA ASN A 26 -1.53 0.91 4.25
C ASN A 26 -2.35 1.91 3.45
N LEU A 27 -1.71 2.94 2.90
CA LEU A 27 -2.37 3.91 2.04
C LEU A 27 -2.96 3.24 0.81
N MET A 28 -2.17 2.43 0.11
CA MET A 28 -2.63 1.72 -1.07
C MET A 28 -3.79 0.76 -0.75
N LEU A 29 -3.69 -0.01 0.33
CA LEU A 29 -4.77 -0.91 0.75
C LEU A 29 -6.06 -0.18 1.11
N LYS A 30 -5.94 0.95 1.80
CA LYS A 30 -7.08 1.79 2.16
C LYS A 30 -7.76 2.35 0.92
N THR A 31 -6.99 2.91 -0.01
CA THR A 31 -7.54 3.47 -1.26
C THR A 31 -8.17 2.39 -2.13
N GLU A 32 -7.55 1.22 -2.23
CA GLU A 32 -8.15 0.08 -2.94
C GLU A 32 -9.50 -0.30 -2.33
N PHE A 33 -9.57 -0.38 -1.00
CA PHE A 33 -10.79 -0.71 -0.29
C PHE A 33 -11.88 0.35 -0.47
N GLU A 34 -11.54 1.63 -0.40
CA GLU A 34 -12.49 2.72 -0.57
C GLU A 34 -13.13 2.68 -1.96
N LEU A 35 -12.31 2.52 -3.01
CA LEU A 35 -12.82 2.38 -4.37
C LEU A 35 -13.66 1.12 -4.56
N PHE A 36 -13.24 -0.01 -3.97
CA PHE A 36 -14.04 -1.23 -3.97
C PHE A 36 -15.40 -1.01 -3.29
N PHE A 37 -15.41 -0.36 -2.13
CA PHE A 37 -16.62 -0.11 -1.35
C PHE A 37 -17.57 0.84 -2.07
N GLU A 38 -17.05 1.92 -2.67
CA GLU A 38 -17.83 2.87 -3.48
C GLU A 38 -18.48 2.16 -4.68
N ASN A 39 -17.71 1.39 -5.44
CA ASN A 39 -18.23 0.62 -6.57
C ASN A 39 -19.29 -0.40 -6.15
N LEU A 40 -19.05 -1.12 -5.05
CA LEU A 40 -20.00 -2.08 -4.51
C LEU A 40 -21.30 -1.39 -4.08
N ASN A 41 -21.21 -0.29 -3.34
CA ASN A 41 -22.37 0.48 -2.90
C ASN A 41 -23.18 1.01 -4.10
N ASN A 42 -22.50 1.52 -5.12
CA ASN A 42 -23.14 2.01 -6.34
C ASN A 42 -23.84 0.89 -7.12
N SER A 43 -23.28 -0.31 -7.15
CA SER A 43 -23.89 -1.47 -7.84
C SER A 43 -25.15 -2.01 -7.17
N ILE A 44 -25.30 -1.77 -5.87
CA ILE A 44 -26.42 -2.28 -5.03
C ILE A 44 -27.58 -1.28 -4.98
N LEU A 45 -27.38 -0.01 -5.32
CA LEU A 45 -28.41 1.04 -5.22
C LEU A 45 -29.73 0.72 -5.96
N ASN A 46 -29.71 -0.21 -6.92
CA ASN A 46 -30.87 -0.61 -7.73
C ASN A 46 -31.37 -2.05 -7.47
N LYS A 47 -30.94 -2.69 -6.37
CA LYS A 47 -31.29 -4.07 -6.02
C LYS A 47 -31.74 -4.18 -4.57
N ASP A 48 -32.64 -5.12 -4.26
CA ASP A 48 -33.06 -5.46 -2.89
C ASP A 48 -31.97 -6.16 -2.05
N GLU A 49 -30.69 -5.91 -2.37
CA GLU A 49 -29.53 -6.49 -1.69
C GLU A 49 -29.13 -5.65 -0.46
N LEU A 50 -28.61 -6.30 0.58
CA LEU A 50 -28.11 -5.63 1.77
C LEU A 50 -26.93 -4.70 1.43
N LYS A 51 -27.06 -3.41 1.77
CA LYS A 51 -26.00 -2.41 1.61
C LYS A 51 -24.70 -2.83 2.31
N PRO A 52 -23.53 -2.60 1.70
CA PRO A 52 -22.25 -3.00 2.29
C PRO A 52 -21.98 -2.22 3.58
N GLN A 53 -21.52 -2.92 4.62
CA GLN A 53 -21.21 -2.31 5.91
C GLN A 53 -19.72 -2.49 6.24
N ARG A 54 -19.02 -1.38 6.53
CA ARG A 54 -17.63 -1.42 7.00
C ARG A 54 -17.55 -2.11 8.36
N ASN A 55 -16.53 -2.93 8.59
CA ASN A 55 -16.36 -3.71 9.82
C ASN A 55 -14.91 -3.65 10.35
N GLY A 56 -14.37 -2.43 10.40
CA GLY A 56 -13.01 -2.17 10.83
C GLY A 56 -11.94 -2.79 9.92
N SER A 57 -10.80 -3.12 10.54
CA SER A 57 -9.66 -3.77 9.91
C SER A 57 -9.08 -4.81 10.87
N TYR A 58 -8.25 -5.71 10.35
CA TYR A 58 -7.43 -6.59 11.18
C TYR A 58 -5.96 -6.41 10.82
N LYS A 59 -5.12 -6.38 11.85
CA LYS A 59 -3.67 -6.26 11.71
C LYS A 59 -3.10 -7.53 11.09
N ARG A 60 -2.27 -7.36 10.06
CA ARG A 60 -1.45 -8.40 9.47
C ARG A 60 0.00 -7.94 9.48
N LYS A 61 0.90 -8.91 9.32
CA LYS A 61 2.32 -8.66 9.15
C LYS A 61 2.83 -9.37 7.91
N ILE A 62 3.85 -8.79 7.31
CA ILE A 62 4.62 -9.39 6.23
C ILE A 62 6.09 -9.27 6.59
N GLN A 63 6.82 -10.38 6.44
CA GLN A 63 8.25 -10.40 6.67
C GLN A 63 8.94 -9.80 5.44
N THR A 64 9.91 -8.92 5.64
CA THR A 64 10.72 -8.34 4.57
C THR A 64 12.20 -8.39 4.91
N ARG A 65 13.08 -8.02 3.96
CA ARG A 65 14.51 -7.87 4.23
C ARG A 65 14.84 -6.82 5.31
N TYR A 66 13.89 -5.91 5.58
CA TYR A 66 14.02 -4.88 6.59
C TYR A 66 13.36 -5.26 7.93
N GLY A 67 12.72 -6.43 8.03
CA GLY A 67 12.02 -6.91 9.22
C GLY A 67 10.52 -7.06 9.00
N TYR A 68 9.72 -7.07 10.07
CA TYR A 68 8.26 -7.18 9.93
C TYR A 68 7.63 -5.82 9.61
N LEU A 69 6.92 -5.75 8.49
CA LEU A 69 6.00 -4.65 8.18
C LEU A 69 4.61 -5.03 8.66
N TYR A 70 3.92 -4.06 9.26
CA TYR A 70 2.55 -4.24 9.75
C TYR A 70 1.59 -3.43 8.88
N TYR A 71 0.47 -4.03 8.53
CA TYR A 71 -0.57 -3.38 7.75
C TYR A 71 -1.95 -3.76 8.23
N ASP A 72 -2.88 -2.84 8.09
CA ASP A 72 -4.28 -3.01 8.42
C ASP A 72 -5.03 -3.48 7.18
N TYR A 73 -5.52 -4.72 7.20
CA TYR A 73 -6.34 -5.24 6.13
C TYR A 73 -7.81 -4.90 6.41
N PRO A 74 -8.46 -4.08 5.57
CA PRO A 74 -9.82 -3.61 5.83
C PRO A 74 -10.86 -4.72 5.58
N ARG A 75 -11.96 -4.66 6.33
CA ARG A 75 -13.02 -5.69 6.31
C ARG A 75 -14.40 -5.07 6.04
N ILE A 76 -15.21 -5.82 5.31
CA ILE A 76 -16.64 -5.58 5.13
C ILE A 76 -17.41 -6.69 5.85
N ARG A 77 -18.54 -6.35 6.47
CA ARG A 77 -19.33 -7.28 7.28
C ARG A 77 -19.98 -8.36 6.43
N ASN A 78 -20.68 -7.93 5.38
CA ASN A 78 -21.54 -8.73 4.51
C ASN A 78 -20.94 -9.05 3.14
N TYR A 79 -19.71 -8.60 2.88
CA TYR A 79 -19.01 -8.86 1.62
C TYR A 79 -17.54 -9.21 1.86
N LYS A 80 -16.89 -9.76 0.83
CA LYS A 80 -15.49 -10.15 0.88
C LYS A 80 -14.64 -9.18 0.07
N PHE A 81 -13.79 -8.42 0.76
CA PHE A 81 -12.75 -7.64 0.13
C PHE A 81 -11.53 -8.52 -0.15
N ALA A 82 -11.14 -8.61 -1.42
CA ALA A 82 -9.93 -9.30 -1.86
C ALA A 82 -8.99 -8.29 -2.52
N SER A 83 -7.91 -7.95 -1.81
CA SER A 83 -6.91 -7.01 -2.32
C SER A 83 -6.18 -7.56 -3.53
N LYS A 84 -6.07 -6.75 -4.58
CA LYS A 84 -5.21 -6.93 -5.74
C LYS A 84 -3.75 -6.64 -5.39
N ILE A 85 -3.50 -5.80 -4.37
CA ILE A 85 -2.15 -5.58 -3.81
C ILE A 85 -1.67 -6.88 -3.19
N PHE A 86 -2.48 -7.50 -2.32
CA PHE A 86 -2.21 -8.78 -1.67
C PHE A 86 -3.11 -9.89 -2.19
N SER A 87 -2.98 -10.21 -3.48
CA SER A 87 -3.70 -11.36 -4.04
C SER A 87 -3.28 -12.65 -3.32
N LYS A 88 -4.24 -13.53 -3.00
CA LYS A 88 -4.03 -14.76 -2.20
C LYS A 88 -2.88 -15.66 -2.69
N HIS A 89 -2.50 -15.58 -3.97
CA HIS A 89 -1.60 -16.55 -4.61
C HIS A 89 -0.52 -15.95 -5.51
N LYS A 90 -0.38 -14.62 -5.64
CA LYS A 90 0.50 -14.04 -6.68
C LYS A 90 1.36 -12.84 -6.27
N VAL A 91 1.32 -12.37 -5.03
CA VAL A 91 2.33 -11.38 -4.63
C VAL A 91 3.62 -12.11 -4.35
N LYS A 92 4.55 -12.04 -5.28
CA LYS A 92 5.93 -12.33 -4.95
C LYS A 92 6.41 -11.16 -4.09
N LEU A 93 6.41 -11.40 -2.79
CA LEU A 93 6.92 -10.49 -1.77
C LEU A 93 8.24 -9.77 -2.20
N PRO A 94 9.22 -10.44 -2.82
CA PRO A 94 10.42 -9.77 -3.33
C PRO A 94 10.14 -8.66 -4.35
N GLU A 95 9.21 -8.87 -5.29
CA GLU A 95 8.85 -7.88 -6.31
C GLU A 95 8.18 -6.66 -5.66
N LEU A 96 7.30 -6.87 -4.67
CA LEU A 96 6.67 -5.76 -3.94
C LEU A 96 7.69 -4.97 -3.10
N GLU A 97 8.63 -5.66 -2.44
CA GLU A 97 9.72 -5.00 -1.71
C GLU A 97 10.63 -4.20 -2.63
N GLU A 98 10.92 -4.72 -3.82
CA GLU A 98 11.72 -4.05 -4.84
C GLU A 98 11.03 -2.78 -5.33
N LEU A 99 9.75 -2.84 -5.70
CA LEU A 99 8.97 -1.64 -6.07
C LEU A 99 9.02 -0.59 -4.98
N LEU A 100 8.77 -0.98 -3.73
CA LEU A 100 8.74 -0.01 -2.64
C LEU A 100 10.15 0.53 -2.34
N THR A 101 11.21 -0.24 -2.58
CA THR A 101 12.58 0.26 -2.49
C THR A 101 12.85 1.29 -3.59
N ILE A 102 12.47 1.00 -4.83
CA ILE A 102 12.58 1.94 -5.96
C ILE A 102 11.88 3.26 -5.61
N ILE A 103 10.66 3.19 -5.06
CA ILE A 103 9.92 4.37 -4.60
C ILE A 103 10.68 5.15 -3.49
N LEU A 104 11.47 4.50 -2.64
CA LEU A 104 12.26 5.19 -1.61
C LEU A 104 13.57 5.78 -2.16
N GLU A 105 14.12 5.20 -3.22
CA GLU A 105 15.39 5.59 -3.82
C GLU A 105 15.25 6.64 -4.91
N MET A 106 14.10 6.72 -5.58
CA MET A 106 13.78 7.83 -6.46
C MET A 106 13.60 9.09 -5.58
N ASN A 107 14.63 9.93 -5.52
CA ASN A 107 14.56 11.20 -4.81
C ASN A 107 15.31 12.28 -5.62
N PRO A 108 14.66 13.38 -6.04
CA PRO A 108 13.24 13.69 -5.86
C PRO A 108 12.31 12.92 -6.81
N ILE A 109 11.28 12.25 -6.27
CA ILE A 109 10.17 11.72 -7.07
C ILE A 109 9.28 12.88 -7.52
N ASN A 110 9.07 13.01 -8.83
CA ASN A 110 7.90 13.72 -9.33
C ASN A 110 6.69 12.77 -9.39
N GLN A 111 5.49 13.32 -9.23
CA GLN A 111 4.26 12.50 -9.23
C GLN A 111 4.11 11.62 -10.50
N PRO A 112 4.40 12.11 -11.73
CA PRO A 112 4.33 11.29 -12.93
C PRO A 112 5.21 10.03 -12.89
N GLU A 113 6.44 10.14 -12.40
CA GLU A 113 7.37 9.01 -12.28
C GLU A 113 6.87 7.95 -11.30
N LEU A 114 6.37 8.38 -10.14
CA LEU A 114 5.78 7.46 -9.17
C LEU A 114 4.53 6.77 -9.73
N GLU A 115 3.67 7.51 -10.41
CA GLU A 115 2.51 6.94 -11.08
C GLU A 115 2.92 5.91 -12.14
N GLY A 116 3.95 6.21 -12.94
CA GLY A 116 4.54 5.29 -13.91
C GLY A 116 5.04 4.00 -13.25
N ALA A 117 5.89 4.11 -12.23
CA ALA A 117 6.44 2.96 -11.52
C ALA A 117 5.34 2.06 -10.91
N LEU A 118 4.30 2.66 -10.33
CA LEU A 118 3.17 1.92 -9.79
C LEU A 118 2.33 1.26 -10.89
N ARG A 119 2.11 1.94 -12.02
CA ARG A 119 1.35 1.39 -13.16
C ARG A 119 2.07 0.22 -13.81
N ASP A 120 3.38 0.32 -13.99
CA ASP A 120 4.21 -0.73 -14.55
C ASP A 120 4.17 -1.97 -13.67
N PHE A 121 4.31 -1.79 -12.35
CA PHE A 121 4.24 -2.90 -11.41
C PHE A 121 2.87 -3.57 -11.35
N PHE A 122 1.80 -2.78 -11.25
CA PHE A 122 0.45 -3.31 -11.12
C PHE A 122 -0.23 -3.63 -12.45
N THR A 123 0.43 -3.42 -13.60
CA THR A 123 -0.01 -3.86 -14.94
C THR A 123 -1.51 -3.64 -15.16
N THR A 124 -1.99 -2.40 -14.95
CA THR A 124 -3.40 -1.97 -15.08
C THR A 124 -4.42 -2.54 -14.08
N LYS A 125 -4.01 -3.28 -13.04
CA LYS A 125 -4.93 -3.83 -12.03
C LYS A 125 -5.79 -2.78 -11.31
N PHE A 126 -5.32 -1.55 -11.23
CA PHE A 126 -6.00 -0.44 -10.57
C PHE A 126 -6.52 0.60 -11.55
N SER A 127 -7.61 1.27 -11.17
CA SER A 127 -8.20 2.36 -11.95
C SER A 127 -7.31 3.61 -11.93
N ASN A 128 -7.51 4.52 -12.89
CA ASN A 128 -6.84 5.83 -12.88
C ASN A 128 -7.13 6.62 -11.60
N GLU A 129 -8.32 6.45 -11.02
CA GLU A 129 -8.69 7.09 -9.76
C GLU A 129 -7.84 6.61 -8.58
N PHE A 130 -7.46 5.33 -8.55
CA PHE A 130 -6.54 4.80 -7.54
C PHE A 130 -5.21 5.55 -7.55
N TYR A 131 -4.56 5.65 -8.71
CA TYR A 131 -3.29 6.33 -8.85
C TYR A 131 -3.40 7.83 -8.51
N LYS A 132 -4.46 8.50 -8.98
CA LYS A 132 -4.75 9.90 -8.64
C LYS A 132 -4.90 10.13 -7.12
N LYS A 133 -5.48 9.17 -6.39
CA LYS A 133 -5.65 9.25 -4.93
C LYS A 133 -4.34 9.01 -4.18
N ILE A 134 -3.51 8.03 -4.57
CA ILE A 134 -2.31 7.65 -3.80
C ILE A 134 -1.06 8.46 -4.14
N THR A 135 -0.82 8.76 -5.42
CA THR A 135 0.46 9.33 -5.88
C THR A 135 0.79 10.66 -5.19
N PRO A 136 -0.14 11.65 -5.09
CA PRO A 136 0.16 12.92 -4.42
C PRO A 136 0.48 12.76 -2.93
N ILE A 137 -0.17 11.79 -2.27
CA ILE A 137 0.00 11.53 -0.83
C ILE A 137 1.36 10.88 -0.58
N ILE A 138 1.73 9.88 -1.38
CA ILE A 138 3.04 9.21 -1.28
C ILE A 138 4.15 10.22 -1.57
N THR A 139 4.08 10.97 -2.68
CA THR A 139 5.09 11.97 -3.03
C THR A 139 5.26 13.00 -1.91
N ARG A 140 4.15 13.57 -1.39
CA ARG A 140 4.21 14.54 -0.29
C ARG A 140 4.79 13.92 0.99
N TYR A 141 4.52 12.64 1.26
CA TYR A 141 5.05 11.96 2.45
C TYR A 141 6.55 11.69 2.33
N LEU A 142 7.05 11.38 1.13
CA LEU A 142 8.47 11.10 0.89
C LEU A 142 9.34 12.36 0.80
N MET A 143 8.75 13.50 0.44
CA MET A 143 9.43 14.81 0.42
C MET A 143 9.58 15.47 1.80
N LYS A 144 8.97 14.91 2.85
CA LYS A 144 9.12 15.37 4.23
C LYS A 144 10.33 14.72 4.90
#